data_AF-A0A9D4H1A0-F1
#
_entry.id   AF-A0A9D4H1A0-F1
#
_cell.length_a   1.000
_cell.length_b   1.000
_cell.length_c   1.000
_cell.angle_alpha   90.00
_cell.angle_beta   90.00
_cell.angle_gamma   90.00
#
_symmetry.space_group_name_H-M   'P 1'
#
loop_
_entity.id
_entity.type
_entity.pdbx_description
1 polymer ?
#
loop_
_entity_poly.entity_id
_entity_poly.type
_entity_poly.pdbx_seq_one_letter_code
_entity_poly.pdbx_strand_id
1 'polypeptide(L)' 'MRHIGCVGNITKEIRLLGLLPITGKAWTGGSAVKLPVKLALEDIRANGSILPGYNITYDFIDSQVRCVQ' A
#
# COMPACT_ATOMS: atom_id res chain seq x y z
N MET A 1 33.03 -2.35 27.26
CA MET A 1 31.60 -2.17 27.59
C MET A 1 30.81 -2.16 26.30
N ARG A 2 30.03 -3.20 26.01
CA ARG A 2 29.15 -3.25 24.83
C ARG A 2 27.79 -2.73 25.26
N HIS A 3 27.32 -1.63 24.66
CA HIS A 3 25.95 -1.16 24.84
C HIS A 3 25.01 -2.19 24.23
N ILE A 4 24.37 -2.99 25.09
CA ILE A 4 23.27 -3.86 24.73
C ILE A 4 22.01 -2.98 24.70
N GLY A 5 21.85 -2.21 23.62
CA GLY A 5 20.61 -1.49 23.38
C GLY A 5 19.58 -2.46 22.83
N CYS A 6 18.63 -2.91 23.65
CA CYS A 6 17.36 -3.42 23.15
C CYS A 6 16.62 -2.24 22.49
N VAL A 7 16.97 -1.94 21.24
CA VAL A 7 16.15 -1.07 20.39
C VAL A 7 14.94 -1.93 20.03
N GLY A 8 13.85 -1.77 20.79
CA GLY A 8 12.54 -2.16 20.26
C GLY A 8 12.41 -1.48 18.90
N ASN A 9 12.36 -2.27 17.83
CA ASN A 9 12.27 -1.74 16.47
C ASN A 9 10.93 -1.01 16.34
N ILE A 10 10.89 0.28 16.69
CA ILE A 10 9.75 1.14 16.45
C ILE A 10 9.73 1.38 14.95
N THR A 11 8.93 0.59 14.23
CA THR A 11 8.71 0.80 12.81
C THR A 11 7.85 2.04 12.61
N LYS A 12 8.33 3.00 11.83
CA LYS A 12 7.53 4.17 11.43
C LYS A 12 6.51 3.76 10.36
N GLU A 13 5.32 4.36 10.37
CA GLU A 13 4.28 4.01 9.40
C GLU A 13 4.35 4.90 8.14
N ILE A 14 4.19 4.29 6.96
CA ILE A 14 3.94 4.96 5.68
C ILE A 14 2.55 4.54 5.19
N ARG A 15 1.70 5.51 4.88
CA ARG A 15 0.33 5.26 4.39
C ARG A 15 0.23 5.64 2.93
N LEU A 16 -0.19 4.70 2.11
CA LEU A 16 -0.48 4.91 0.70
C LEU A 16 -1.99 4.98 0.48
N LEU A 17 -2.44 5.92 -0.35
CA LEU A 17 -3.83 6.03 -0.78
C LEU A 17 -3.91 5.82 -2.29
N GLY A 18 -4.66 4.81 -2.71
CA GLY A 18 -5.00 4.59 -4.11
C GLY A 18 -6.33 5.22 -4.50
N LEU A 19 -6.40 5.85 -5.67
CA LEU A 19 -7.66 6.16 -6.34
C LEU A 19 -7.84 5.14 -7.45
N LEU A 20 -8.81 4.23 -7.30
CA LEU A 20 -9.01 3.12 -8.22
C LEU A 20 -10.39 3.24 -8.89
N PRO A 21 -10.48 3.21 -10.22
CA PRO A 21 -11.76 3.19 -10.91
C PRO A 21 -12.38 1.80 -10.84
N ILE A 22 -13.09 1.48 -9.76
CA ILE A 22 -13.63 0.13 -9.51
C ILE A 22 -15.06 0.04 -10.01
N THR A 23 -15.87 1.07 -9.75
CA THR A 23 -17.20 1.23 -10.32
C THR A 23 -17.26 2.49 -11.20
N GLY A 24 -18.44 2.83 -11.71
CA GLY A 24 -18.65 3.98 -12.59
C GLY A 24 -19.22 3.58 -13.95
N LYS A 25 -19.39 4.58 -14.82
CA LYS A 25 -19.97 4.40 -16.17
C LYS A 25 -18.93 4.41 -17.28
N ALA A 26 -17.71 4.84 -16.99
CA ALA A 26 -16.60 4.87 -17.92
C ALA A 26 -15.76 3.58 -17.79
N TRP A 27 -14.44 3.71 -17.59
CA TRP A 27 -13.51 2.59 -17.45
C TRP A 27 -13.45 2.06 -16.01
N THR A 28 -13.50 0.74 -15.83
CA THR A 28 -13.53 0.05 -14.52
C THR A 28 -12.31 -0.85 -14.26
N GLY A 29 -11.14 -0.45 -14.78
CA GLY A 29 -9.90 -1.23 -14.67
C GLY A 29 -9.32 -1.34 -13.25
N GLY A 30 -9.80 -0.53 -12.30
CA GLY A 30 -9.35 -0.52 -10.91
C GLY A 30 -9.67 -1.80 -10.14
N SER A 31 -10.67 -2.58 -10.59
CA SER A 31 -11.04 -3.86 -9.97
C SER A 31 -9.94 -4.91 -10.09
N ALA A 32 -9.31 -5.03 -11.26
CA ALA A 32 -8.29 -6.03 -11.55
C ALA A 32 -6.96 -5.77 -10.81
N VAL A 33 -6.68 -4.53 -10.43
CA VAL A 33 -5.40 -4.15 -9.80
C VAL A 33 -5.38 -4.27 -8.28
N LYS A 34 -6.53 -4.47 -7.62
CA LYS A 34 -6.60 -4.61 -6.16
C LYS A 34 -5.72 -5.73 -5.61
N LEU A 35 -5.86 -6.94 -6.20
CA LEU A 35 -5.11 -8.10 -5.75
C LEU A 35 -3.60 -7.96 -6.03
N PRO A 36 -3.16 -7.56 -7.25
CA PRO A 36 -1.75 -7.26 -7.51
C PRO A 36 -1.11 -6.27 -6.54
N VAL A 37 -1.80 -5.16 -6.21
CA VAL A 37 -1.28 -4.17 -5.25
C VAL A 37 -1.13 -4.78 -3.86
N LYS A 38 -2.11 -5.58 -3.41
CA LYS A 38 -2.04 -6.27 -2.12
C LYS A 38 -0.82 -7.21 -2.05
N LEU A 39 -0.62 -8.04 -3.07
CA LEU A 39 0.50 -8.98 -3.15
C LEU A 39 1.85 -8.25 -3.17
N ALA A 40 1.97 -7.18 -3.95
CA ALA A 40 3.19 -6.38 -4.00
C ALA A 40 3.54 -5.76 -2.63
N LEU A 41 2.55 -5.31 -1.86
CA LEU A 41 2.77 -4.77 -0.51
C LEU A 41 3.13 -5.86 0.51
N GLU A 42 2.62 -7.08 0.34
CA GLU A 42 3.03 -8.24 1.12
C GLU A 42 4.51 -8.58 0.84
N ASP A 43 4.92 -8.63 -0.42
CA ASP A 43 6.31 -8.88 -0.81
C ASP A 43 7.26 -7.79 -0.28
N ILE A 44 6.87 -6.52 -0.36
CA ILE A 44 7.66 -5.41 0.18
C ILE A 44 7.84 -5.53 1.70
N ARG A 45 6.78 -5.89 2.44
CA ARG A 45 6.84 -6.06 3.90
C ARG A 45 7.64 -7.29 4.31
N ALA A 46 7.59 -8.36 3.52
CA ALA A 46 8.39 -9.56 3.74
C ALA A 46 9.88 -9.31 3.52
N ASN A 47 10.24 -8.35 2.65
CA ASN A 47 11.61 -8.00 2.38
C ASN A 47 12.13 -6.83 3.25
N GLY A 48 12.74 -7.19 4.38
CA GLY A 48 13.32 -6.23 5.34
C GLY A 48 14.43 -5.31 4.80
N SER A 49 14.94 -5.53 3.58
CA SER A 49 15.92 -4.63 2.96
C SER A 49 15.29 -3.49 2.15
N ILE A 50 14.01 -3.56 1.79
CA ILE A 50 13.36 -2.54 0.94
C ILE A 50 12.98 -1.32 1.77
N LEU A 51 12.34 -1.55 2.93
CA LEU A 51 11.86 -0.49 3.83
C LEU A 51 12.30 -0.74 5.27
N PRO A 52 13.62 -0.72 5.56
CA PRO A 52 14.13 -1.01 6.90
C PRO A 52 13.59 0.01 7.91
N GLY A 53 12.95 -0.48 8.98
CA GLY A 53 12.39 0.36 10.03
C GLY A 53 11.08 1.06 9.67
N TYR A 54 10.42 0.68 8.57
CA TYR A 54 9.12 1.19 8.19
C TYR A 54 8.10 0.05 8.00
N ASN A 55 6.84 0.34 8.32
CA ASN A 55 5.69 -0.49 7.98
C ASN A 55 4.81 0.27 6.98
N ILE A 56 4.38 -0.41 5.91
CA ILE A 56 3.56 0.20 4.86
C ILE A 56 2.12 -0.29 4.95
N THR A 57 1.19 0.66 4.91
CA THR A 57 -0.25 0.43 4.86
C THR A 57 -0.84 1.04 3.58
N TYR A 58 -1.93 0.47 3.10
CA TYR A 58 -2.56 0.89 1.86
C TYR A 58 -4.07 0.83 1.99
N ASP A 59 -4.71 1.96 1.67
CA ASP A 59 -6.14 2.08 1.48
C ASP A 59 -6.43 2.50 0.04
N PHE A 60 -7.65 2.29 -0.42
CA PHE A 60 -8.10 2.79 -1.69
C PHE A 60 -9.50 3.38 -1.62
N ILE A 61 -9.76 4.35 -2.49
CA ILE A 61 -11.08 4.93 -2.74
C ILE A 61 -11.50 4.54 -4.16
N ASP A 62 -12.75 4.12 -4.30
CA ASP A 62 -13.37 3.94 -5.61
C ASP A 62 -13.69 5.31 -6.22
N SER A 63 -13.02 5.65 -7.32
CA SER A 63 -13.16 6.96 -7.97
C SER A 63 -14.45 7.08 -8.79
N GLN A 64 -15.18 5.98 -9.03
CA GLN A 64 -16.47 5.97 -9.73
C GLN A 64 -16.47 6.75 -11.05
N VAL A 65 -15.49 6.50 -11.93
CA VAL A 65 -15.24 7.36 -13.09
C VAL A 65 -16.49 7.48 -13.97
N ARG A 66 -16.86 8.73 -14.25
CA ARG A 66 -18.02 9.08 -15.08
C ARG A 66 -17.58 9.32 -16.51
N CYS A 67 -18.41 8.94 -17.48
CA CYS A 67 -18.22 9.42 -18.84
C CYS A 67 -18.43 10.94 -18.84
N VAL A 68 -17.52 11.70 -19.44
CA VAL A 68 -17.80 13.11 -19.74
C VAL A 68 -18.86 13.10 -20.85
N GLN A 69 -20.03 13.68 -20.56
CA GLN A 69 -21.10 13.88 -21.53
C GLN A 69 -20.82 15.13 -22.36
#